data_AF-A0A6H9URL3-F1
#
_entry.id   AF-A0A6H9URL3-F1
#
_cell.length_a   1.000
_cell.length_b   1.000
_cell.length_c   1.000
_cell.angle_alpha   90.00
_cell.angle_beta   90.00
_cell.angle_gamma   90.00
#
_symmetry.space_group_name_H-M   'P 1'
#
loop_
_entity.id
_entity.type
_entity.pdbx_description
1 polymer ?
#
loop_
_entity_poly.entity_id
_entity_poly.type
_entity_poly.pdbx_seq_one_letter_code
_entity_poly.pdbx_strand_id
1 'polypeptide(L)'
;MHNDDKVVLQSGESLYLQSLRSPNGAYALQHRADGTLVLRDNRAGRNVWHIGTPVSAPGRLTLLPEGFLVLEGTSGIPAWSSGHTDRRVVAAMVRDDGRLVLVDPDGYPRWSRDALSAEDLAAYRPASGDRLQRGEILADSIVSSDGRYTLTHTALGETMLHTKSNDGGDRRVWSRKVGKPGAAISLGPDGVLRAGTDSTVLQRWTGRFLLDHTSFVVSAVVVRNQGDVVLLDEDGSEIYDSRTAAEEARLAELEREYARREAEEKARPARPAGSGTATGWFDLLDLDGPYTITWLEQVDEREALLRLGAGPETIRPMTYDEAVDAAFPDSGELMECALAVPVGKWVMVIEPNGVEGLERAREMSARTQAIVFHEGFDGERVFAWYQDNEPVAVYQDDDSDLLDSGAPAPEGAAPDAMVPFMRQIGLGVYRQDTGDLLPPPVEIACLIAGIEPGPEHCAGTHLGAVFGTW
;
A
#
# COMPACT_ATOMS: atom_id res chain seq x y z
N MET A 1 3.51 8.57 59.05
CA MET A 1 3.86 9.17 57.74
C MET A 1 2.79 8.71 56.77
N HIS A 2 2.03 9.65 56.20
CA HIS A 2 0.81 9.39 55.42
C HIS A 2 1.16 8.57 54.17
N ASN A 3 0.62 7.37 54.04
CA ASN A 3 0.86 6.47 52.92
C ASN A 3 -0.23 6.76 51.88
N ASP A 4 -0.01 7.76 51.03
CA ASP A 4 -0.94 8.10 49.95
C ASP A 4 -0.90 6.98 48.90
N ASP A 5 -1.80 6.02 49.09
CA ASP A 5 -2.02 4.91 48.16
C ASP A 5 -2.82 5.44 46.96
N LYS A 6 -2.21 5.43 45.78
CA LYS A 6 -2.88 5.77 44.51
C LYS A 6 -3.61 4.53 43.97
N VAL A 7 -4.70 4.73 43.22
CA VAL A 7 -5.37 3.66 42.46
C VAL A 7 -5.02 3.71 40.97
N VAL A 8 -4.68 4.90 40.47
CA VAL A 8 -4.25 5.14 39.09
C VAL A 8 -3.04 6.07 39.10
N LEU A 9 -2.08 5.81 38.21
CA LEU A 9 -0.95 6.68 37.90
C LEU A 9 -1.17 7.27 36.51
N GLN A 10 -1.37 8.59 36.43
CA GLN A 10 -1.65 9.28 35.17
C GLN A 10 -0.37 9.58 34.40
N SER A 11 -0.50 9.84 33.10
CA SER A 11 0.61 10.28 32.25
C SER A 11 1.26 11.56 32.80
N GLY A 12 2.59 11.56 32.87
CA GLY A 12 3.41 12.59 33.51
C GLY A 12 3.57 12.45 35.03
N GLU A 13 2.87 11.52 35.68
CA GLU A 13 3.00 11.30 37.12
C GLU A 13 4.09 10.28 37.47
N SER A 14 4.63 10.45 38.68
CA SER A 14 5.59 9.52 39.29
C SER A 14 5.06 8.92 40.60
N LEU A 15 5.52 7.71 40.89
CA LEU A 15 5.40 7.02 42.17
C LEU A 15 6.78 7.03 42.85
N TYR A 16 6.87 7.62 44.05
CA TYR A 16 8.10 7.67 44.85
C TYR A 16 7.82 7.21 46.27
N LEU A 17 8.43 6.09 46.69
CA LEU A 17 8.20 5.47 48.01
C LEU A 17 6.71 5.32 48.37
N GLN A 18 5.90 5.03 47.36
CA GLN A 18 4.44 4.96 47.39
C GLN A 18 3.97 3.67 46.75
N SER A 19 2.66 3.41 46.84
CA SER A 19 2.04 2.24 46.24
C SER A 19 0.89 2.61 45.30
N LEU A 20 0.73 1.79 44.27
CA LEU A 20 -0.44 1.75 43.40
C LEU A 20 -1.28 0.52 43.78
N ARG A 21 -2.48 0.71 44.32
CA ARG A 21 -3.36 -0.38 44.79
C ARG A 21 -4.44 -0.73 43.78
N SER A 22 -4.80 -2.02 43.77
CA SER A 22 -6.02 -2.44 43.09
C SER A 22 -7.26 -1.84 43.77
N PRO A 23 -8.35 -1.57 43.03
CA PRO A 23 -9.59 -1.05 43.59
C PRO A 23 -10.11 -1.85 44.80
N ASN A 24 -10.01 -3.19 44.77
CA ASN A 24 -10.41 -4.06 45.87
C ASN A 24 -9.35 -4.22 46.99
N GLY A 25 -8.19 -3.56 46.86
CA GLY A 25 -7.08 -3.62 47.80
C GLY A 25 -6.33 -4.96 47.86
N ALA A 26 -6.70 -5.97 47.09
CA ALA A 26 -6.09 -7.29 47.08
C ALA A 26 -4.64 -7.26 46.60
N TYR A 27 -4.30 -6.35 45.69
CA TYR A 27 -2.96 -6.19 45.15
C TYR A 27 -2.42 -4.78 45.37
N ALA A 28 -1.10 -4.68 45.56
CA ALA A 28 -0.41 -3.40 45.64
C ALA A 28 0.94 -3.49 44.91
N LEU A 29 1.16 -2.61 43.94
CA LEU A 29 2.46 -2.37 43.33
C LEU A 29 3.20 -1.34 44.17
N GLN A 30 4.27 -1.76 44.83
CA GLN A 30 5.01 -0.98 45.82
C GLN A 30 6.35 -0.56 45.26
N HIS A 31 6.63 0.74 45.20
CA HIS A 31 7.98 1.23 44.95
C HIS A 31 8.69 1.39 46.30
N ARG A 32 9.70 0.56 46.56
CA ARG A 32 10.32 0.38 47.88
C ARG A 32 11.55 1.26 48.08
N ALA A 33 11.95 1.42 49.33
CA ALA A 33 13.12 2.22 49.74
C ALA A 33 14.45 1.68 49.19
N ASP A 34 14.50 0.38 48.88
CA ASP A 34 15.64 -0.26 48.22
C ASP A 34 15.62 -0.10 46.69
N GLY A 35 14.70 0.69 46.13
CA GLY A 35 14.59 0.94 44.68
C GLY A 35 13.98 -0.21 43.89
N THR A 36 13.55 -1.28 44.55
CA THR A 36 12.79 -2.35 43.89
C THR A 36 11.33 -1.96 43.71
N LEU A 37 10.74 -2.42 42.61
CA LEU A 37 9.31 -2.33 42.35
C LEU A 37 8.68 -3.71 42.55
N VAL A 38 7.76 -3.84 43.50
CA VAL A 38 7.24 -5.15 43.93
C VAL A 38 5.72 -5.19 43.85
N LEU A 39 5.17 -6.16 43.11
CA LEU A 39 3.75 -6.49 43.22
C LEU A 39 3.54 -7.41 44.42
N ARG A 40 2.71 -6.99 45.36
CA ARG A 40 2.31 -7.75 46.54
C ARG A 40 0.86 -8.19 46.43
N ASP A 41 0.62 -9.46 46.70
CA ASP A 41 -0.70 -9.99 47.01
C ASP A 41 -0.93 -9.80 48.52
N ASN A 42 -1.81 -8.86 48.86
CA ASN A 42 -2.11 -8.51 50.24
C ASN A 42 -2.96 -9.57 50.94
N ARG A 43 -3.75 -10.35 50.18
CA ARG A 43 -4.60 -11.41 50.74
C ARG A 43 -3.77 -12.62 51.13
N ALA A 44 -2.88 -13.05 50.23
CA ALA A 44 -1.96 -14.16 50.48
C ALA A 44 -0.72 -13.74 51.29
N GLY A 45 -0.49 -12.43 51.46
CA GLY A 45 0.63 -11.90 52.23
C GLY A 45 2.00 -12.07 51.58
N ARG A 46 2.07 -12.34 50.26
CA ARG A 46 3.30 -12.67 49.52
C ARG A 46 3.65 -11.67 48.43
N ASN A 47 4.93 -11.57 48.09
CA ASN A 47 5.38 -10.87 46.89
C ASN A 47 5.18 -11.79 45.68
N VAL A 48 4.54 -11.31 44.63
CA VAL A 48 4.26 -12.08 43.41
C VAL A 48 5.45 -12.02 42.46
N TRP A 49 5.92 -10.80 42.19
CA TRP A 49 7.12 -10.54 41.39
C TRP A 49 7.76 -9.22 41.81
N HIS A 50 9.01 -9.03 41.42
CA HIS A 50 9.73 -7.76 41.58
C HIS A 50 10.47 -7.39 40.29
N ILE A 51 10.75 -6.10 40.15
CA ILE A 51 11.55 -5.49 39.09
C ILE A 51 12.63 -4.62 39.74
N GLY A 52 13.80 -4.58 39.13
CA GLY A 52 14.96 -3.87 39.65
C GLY A 52 15.71 -4.67 40.72
N THR A 53 16.91 -4.19 41.02
CA THR A 53 17.79 -4.74 42.06
C THR A 53 17.90 -3.75 43.22
N PRO A 54 18.14 -4.20 44.46
CA PRO A 54 18.35 -3.30 45.58
C PRO A 54 19.47 -2.28 45.34
N VAL A 55 19.18 -1.00 45.59
CA VAL A 55 20.10 0.14 45.49
C VAL A 55 20.02 1.00 46.76
N SER A 56 21.08 1.77 47.01
CA SER A 56 21.19 2.62 48.20
C SER A 56 20.34 3.90 48.14
N ALA A 57 19.97 4.33 46.94
CA ALA A 57 19.05 5.45 46.72
C ALA A 57 18.05 5.07 45.61
N PRO A 58 16.74 5.08 45.90
CA PRO A 58 15.72 4.73 44.90
C PRO A 58 15.47 5.92 43.96
N GLY A 59 15.28 5.62 42.67
CA GLY A 59 14.77 6.60 41.71
C GLY A 59 13.24 6.71 41.79
N ARG A 60 12.54 6.70 40.65
CA ARG A 60 11.07 6.83 40.59
C ARG A 60 10.49 5.89 39.55
N LEU A 61 9.26 5.44 39.77
CA LEU A 61 8.46 4.86 38.70
C LEU A 61 7.63 5.97 38.07
N THR A 62 7.82 6.26 36.78
CA THR A 62 7.13 7.35 36.09
C THR A 62 6.39 6.80 34.87
N LEU A 63 5.13 7.20 34.69
CA LEU A 63 4.46 7.03 33.41
C LEU A 63 4.76 8.26 32.55
N LEU A 64 5.63 8.10 31.57
CA LEU A 64 6.07 9.20 30.72
C LEU A 64 4.96 9.63 29.74
N PRO A 65 4.94 10.92 29.31
CA PRO A 65 4.00 11.42 28.29
C PRO A 65 3.96 10.62 27.00
N GLU A 66 5.05 9.95 26.65
CA GLU A 66 5.19 9.14 25.45
C GLU A 66 4.57 7.72 25.59
N GLY A 67 4.01 7.38 26.75
CA GLY A 67 3.28 6.13 27.01
C GLY A 67 4.09 5.04 27.71
N PHE A 68 5.37 5.28 27.99
CA PHE A 68 6.25 4.32 28.65
C PHE A 68 6.15 4.38 30.16
N LEU A 69 6.01 3.23 30.81
CA LEU A 69 6.20 3.11 32.25
C LEU A 69 7.68 2.78 32.52
N VAL A 70 8.39 3.68 33.17
CA VAL A 70 9.83 3.60 33.38
C VAL A 70 10.15 3.60 34.86
N LEU A 71 10.94 2.61 35.30
CA LEU A 71 11.59 2.65 36.61
C LEU A 71 12.97 3.25 36.42
N GLU A 72 13.16 4.46 36.90
CA GLU A 72 14.42 5.19 36.85
C GLU A 72 15.31 4.80 38.03
N GLY A 73 16.60 4.65 37.79
CA GLY A 73 17.64 4.52 38.82
C GLY A 73 18.19 5.88 39.25
N THR A 74 19.15 5.85 40.18
CA THR A 74 19.96 7.04 40.53
C THR A 74 20.65 7.59 39.28
N SER A 75 20.54 8.90 39.04
CA SER A 75 21.00 9.64 37.84
C SER A 75 20.06 9.67 36.62
N GLY A 76 18.82 9.15 36.73
CA GLY A 76 17.85 9.21 35.62
C GLY A 76 18.07 8.13 34.54
N ILE A 77 19.01 7.21 34.77
CA ILE A 77 19.22 6.05 33.90
C ILE A 77 18.07 5.06 34.11
N PRO A 78 17.36 4.62 33.05
CA PRO A 78 16.31 3.61 33.17
C PRO A 78 16.85 2.28 33.70
N ALA A 79 16.35 1.83 34.86
CA ALA A 79 16.60 0.50 35.39
C ALA A 79 15.68 -0.55 34.76
N TRP A 80 14.48 -0.14 34.33
CA TRP A 80 13.52 -0.96 33.61
C TRP A 80 12.53 -0.09 32.83
N SER A 81 11.95 -0.64 31.75
CA SER A 81 10.87 -0.02 30.99
C SER A 81 9.83 -1.05 30.56
N SER A 82 8.56 -0.63 30.45
CA SER A 82 7.48 -1.40 29.82
C SER A 82 7.75 -1.72 28.35
N GLY A 83 8.80 -1.14 27.74
CA GLY A 83 9.19 -1.37 26.35
C GLY A 83 8.26 -0.65 25.37
N HIS A 84 8.37 -0.94 24.08
CA HIS A 84 7.54 -0.34 23.03
C HIS A 84 6.05 -0.50 23.37
N THR A 85 5.42 0.62 23.70
CA THR A 85 4.00 0.74 24.03
C THR A 85 3.35 1.68 23.01
N ASP A 86 2.02 1.62 22.92
CA ASP A 86 1.28 2.55 22.09
C ASP A 86 1.39 3.97 22.67
N ARG A 87 1.65 4.98 21.81
CA ARG A 87 1.72 6.40 22.22
C ARG A 87 0.41 6.93 22.79
N ARG A 88 -0.71 6.22 22.61
CA ARG A 88 -2.01 6.56 23.19
C ARG A 88 -2.13 6.19 24.67
N VAL A 89 -1.16 5.55 25.31
CA VAL A 89 -1.24 5.22 26.75
C VAL A 89 -1.34 6.50 27.60
N VAL A 90 -2.34 6.56 28.49
CA VAL A 90 -2.56 7.71 29.38
C VAL A 90 -2.55 7.39 30.86
N ALA A 91 -2.71 6.11 31.23
CA ALA A 91 -2.77 5.71 32.63
C ALA A 91 -2.20 4.32 32.87
N ALA A 92 -1.65 4.13 34.08
CA ALA A 92 -1.24 2.85 34.63
C ALA A 92 -2.08 2.51 35.87
N MET A 93 -2.51 1.26 36.00
CA MET A 93 -3.27 0.78 37.17
C MET A 93 -2.98 -0.69 37.46
N VAL A 94 -3.11 -1.07 38.73
CA VAL A 94 -3.17 -2.49 39.13
C VAL A 94 -4.65 -2.88 39.16
N ARG A 95 -5.03 -3.90 38.41
CA ARG A 95 -6.40 -4.41 38.41
C ARG A 95 -6.64 -5.39 39.57
N ASP A 96 -7.90 -5.70 39.82
CA ASP A 96 -8.34 -6.60 40.89
C ASP A 96 -7.88 -8.06 40.71
N ASP A 97 -7.48 -8.42 39.49
CA ASP A 97 -6.83 -9.68 39.10
C ASP A 97 -5.30 -9.68 39.32
N GLY A 98 -4.75 -8.56 39.84
CA GLY A 98 -3.33 -8.37 40.10
C GLY A 98 -2.50 -7.95 38.88
N ARG A 99 -3.11 -7.81 37.68
CA ARG A 99 -2.39 -7.37 36.49
C ARG A 99 -2.04 -5.89 36.58
N LEU A 100 -0.81 -5.54 36.25
CA LEU A 100 -0.43 -4.16 35.95
C LEU A 100 -0.77 -3.88 34.50
N VAL A 101 -1.65 -2.92 34.25
CA VAL A 101 -2.07 -2.56 32.88
C VAL A 101 -1.75 -1.11 32.57
N LEU A 102 -1.40 -0.86 31.31
CA LEU A 102 -1.35 0.48 30.73
C LEU A 102 -2.51 0.59 29.73
N VAL A 103 -3.32 1.63 29.88
CA VAL A 103 -4.56 1.82 29.10
C VAL A 103 -4.50 3.10 28.26
N ASP A 104 -5.22 3.08 27.15
CA ASP A 104 -5.50 4.26 26.33
C ASP A 104 -6.65 5.12 26.93
N PRO A 105 -7.00 6.28 26.36
CA PRO A 105 -8.06 7.15 26.90
C PRO A 105 -9.45 6.50 26.87
N ASP A 106 -9.63 5.51 25.99
CA ASP A 106 -10.86 4.75 25.83
C ASP A 106 -10.94 3.59 26.86
N GLY A 107 -9.88 3.37 27.64
CA GLY A 107 -9.79 2.37 28.69
C GLY A 107 -9.30 1.00 28.22
N TYR A 108 -8.92 0.84 26.94
CA TYR A 108 -8.45 -0.43 26.43
C TYR A 108 -6.99 -0.69 26.83
N PRO A 109 -6.66 -1.90 27.31
CA PRO A 109 -5.28 -2.23 27.69
C PRO A 109 -4.39 -2.31 26.45
N ARG A 110 -3.34 -1.48 26.40
CA ARG A 110 -2.31 -1.47 25.35
C ARG A 110 -1.06 -2.26 25.73
N TRP A 111 -0.88 -2.46 27.03
CA TRP A 111 0.19 -3.25 27.61
C TRP A 111 -0.27 -3.87 28.92
N SER A 112 0.31 -5.02 29.25
CA SER A 112 0.05 -5.69 30.51
C SER A 112 1.31 -6.37 31.05
N ARG A 113 1.32 -6.54 32.37
CA ARG A 113 2.15 -7.50 33.07
C ARG A 113 1.31 -8.26 34.06
N ASP A 114 1.16 -9.55 33.80
CA ASP A 114 0.39 -10.45 34.62
C ASP A 114 1.06 -10.73 35.97
N ALA A 115 0.24 -11.08 36.95
CA ALA A 115 0.65 -11.47 38.30
C ALA A 115 1.23 -12.91 38.32
N LEU A 116 2.17 -13.20 37.43
CA LEU A 116 2.86 -14.50 37.32
C LEU A 116 4.28 -14.41 37.87
N SER A 117 4.65 -15.40 38.67
CA SER A 117 6.02 -15.61 39.13
C SER A 117 6.85 -16.36 38.07
N ALA A 118 8.18 -16.39 38.26
CA ALA A 118 9.05 -17.20 37.41
C ALA A 118 8.76 -18.70 37.54
N GLU A 119 8.30 -19.14 38.71
CA GLU A 119 7.91 -20.54 38.96
C GLU A 119 6.64 -20.91 38.17
N ASP A 120 5.65 -20.01 38.13
CA ASP A 120 4.43 -20.23 37.34
C ASP A 120 4.75 -20.39 35.84
N LEU A 121 5.66 -19.55 35.32
CA LEU A 121 6.10 -19.64 33.92
C LEU A 121 6.91 -20.92 33.65
N ALA A 122 7.74 -21.35 34.61
CA ALA A 122 8.56 -22.56 34.48
C ALA A 122 7.73 -23.85 34.57
N ALA A 123 6.51 -23.79 35.12
CA ALA A 123 5.61 -24.94 35.22
C ALA A 123 4.94 -25.32 33.88
N TYR A 124 5.02 -24.46 32.86
CA TYR A 124 4.44 -24.75 31.55
C TYR A 124 5.15 -25.88 30.82
N ARG A 125 4.36 -26.77 30.21
CA ARG A 125 4.88 -27.89 29.41
C ARG A 125 5.12 -27.46 27.95
N PRO A 126 6.17 -27.93 27.27
CA PRO A 126 6.31 -27.70 25.85
C PRO A 126 5.11 -28.24 25.07
N ALA A 127 4.57 -27.42 24.17
CA ALA A 127 3.52 -27.83 23.24
C ALA A 127 4.06 -28.88 22.25
N SER A 128 3.16 -29.71 21.72
CA SER A 128 3.51 -30.74 20.74
C SER A 128 2.33 -31.08 19.82
N GLY A 129 2.61 -31.76 18.72
CA GLY A 129 1.59 -32.08 17.71
C GLY A 129 1.12 -30.81 16.99
N ASP A 130 -0.18 -30.73 16.73
CA ASP A 130 -0.81 -29.66 15.93
C ASP A 130 -1.34 -28.48 16.73
N ARG A 131 -1.11 -28.46 18.06
CA ARG A 131 -1.75 -27.47 18.94
C ARG A 131 -0.94 -27.07 20.17
N LEU A 132 -1.15 -25.83 20.60
CA LEU A 132 -0.77 -25.30 21.91
C LEU A 132 -2.02 -25.30 22.80
N GLN A 133 -1.99 -26.05 23.90
CA GLN A 133 -3.10 -26.20 24.84
C GLN A 133 -2.87 -25.39 26.12
N ARG A 134 -3.90 -25.31 26.97
CA ARG A 134 -3.80 -24.68 28.29
C ARG A 134 -2.74 -25.35 29.17
N GLY A 135 -1.92 -24.53 29.81
CA GLY A 135 -0.78 -24.99 30.59
C GLY A 135 0.46 -25.33 29.76
N GLU A 136 0.49 -24.94 28.49
CA GLU A 136 1.62 -25.21 27.59
C GLU A 136 2.31 -23.93 27.10
N ILE A 137 3.52 -24.13 26.59
CA ILE A 137 4.40 -23.12 26.01
C ILE A 137 4.89 -23.58 24.64
N LEU A 138 4.85 -22.69 23.64
CA LEU A 138 5.43 -22.89 22.33
C LEU A 138 6.95 -22.67 22.42
N ALA A 139 7.65 -23.70 22.88
CA ALA A 139 9.10 -23.67 23.08
C ALA A 139 9.87 -23.79 21.75
N ASP A 140 9.47 -24.75 20.90
CA ASP A 140 10.08 -25.01 19.61
C ASP A 140 9.07 -24.73 18.48
N SER A 141 8.21 -25.72 18.19
CA SER A 141 7.20 -25.62 17.15
C SER A 141 6.01 -26.53 17.43
N ILE A 142 4.89 -26.21 16.79
CA ILE A 142 3.79 -27.15 16.57
C ILE A 142 3.60 -27.32 15.06
N VAL A 143 3.17 -28.50 14.64
CA VAL A 143 3.13 -28.91 13.22
C VAL A 143 1.75 -29.44 12.89
N SER A 144 1.18 -29.03 11.75
CA SER A 144 -0.09 -29.56 11.24
C SER A 144 -0.09 -31.09 11.25
N SER A 145 -1.27 -31.68 11.40
CA SER A 145 -1.43 -33.14 11.47
C SER A 145 -0.87 -33.88 10.23
N ASP A 146 -0.83 -33.22 9.07
CA ASP A 146 -0.24 -33.73 7.83
C ASP A 146 1.27 -33.44 7.66
N GLY A 147 1.90 -32.76 8.62
CA GLY A 147 3.32 -32.45 8.61
C GLY A 147 3.74 -31.28 7.71
N ARG A 148 2.81 -30.62 7.02
CA ARG A 148 3.14 -29.61 5.99
C ARG A 148 3.39 -28.21 6.50
N TYR A 149 2.78 -27.83 7.61
CA TYR A 149 2.84 -26.47 8.13
C TYR A 149 3.38 -26.48 9.56
N THR A 150 4.40 -25.67 9.80
CA THR A 150 5.07 -25.55 11.09
C THR A 150 4.81 -24.14 11.62
N LEU A 151 4.36 -24.04 12.87
CA LEU A 151 4.24 -22.78 13.59
C LEU A 151 5.38 -22.66 14.60
N THR A 152 6.17 -21.60 14.49
CA THR A 152 7.26 -21.27 15.41
C THR A 152 7.06 -19.90 16.04
N HIS A 153 7.76 -19.65 17.15
CA HIS A 153 7.92 -18.32 17.70
C HIS A 153 9.41 -17.95 17.75
N THR A 154 9.77 -16.85 17.10
CA THR A 154 11.15 -16.41 16.96
C THR A 154 11.65 -15.67 18.20
N ALA A 155 12.96 -15.65 18.39
CA ALA A 155 13.61 -14.85 19.42
C ALA A 155 13.35 -13.33 19.28
N LEU A 156 12.83 -12.87 18.14
CA LEU A 156 12.46 -11.47 17.89
C LEU A 156 11.01 -11.15 18.28
N GLY A 157 10.25 -12.10 18.83
CA GLY A 157 8.87 -11.88 19.27
C GLY A 157 7.82 -12.06 18.16
N GLU A 158 8.21 -12.65 17.03
CA GLU A 158 7.33 -12.94 15.89
C GLU A 158 6.92 -14.41 15.90
N THR A 159 5.61 -14.68 15.88
CA THR A 159 5.04 -16.01 15.62
C THR A 159 4.82 -16.16 14.13
N MET A 160 5.27 -17.27 13.56
CA MET A 160 5.30 -17.48 12.10
C MET A 160 4.82 -18.87 11.75
N LEU A 161 3.95 -18.96 10.75
CA LEU A 161 3.60 -20.20 10.07
C LEU A 161 4.42 -20.31 8.78
N HIS A 162 5.03 -21.46 8.57
CA HIS A 162 5.91 -21.73 7.45
C HIS A 162 5.67 -23.13 6.89
N THR A 163 5.90 -23.28 5.59
CA THR A 163 5.77 -24.55 4.85
C THR A 163 7.00 -24.74 3.97
N LYS A 164 7.23 -25.97 3.50
CA LYS A 164 8.29 -26.24 2.53
C LYS A 164 7.88 -25.73 1.15
N SER A 165 8.73 -24.92 0.55
CA SER A 165 8.65 -24.52 -0.84
C SER A 165 9.02 -25.69 -1.76
N ASN A 166 8.63 -25.61 -3.03
CA ASN A 166 8.93 -26.62 -4.05
C ASN A 166 10.43 -26.81 -4.29
N ASP A 167 11.23 -25.77 -4.01
CA ASP A 167 12.71 -25.78 -4.08
C ASP A 167 13.37 -26.30 -2.79
N GLY A 168 12.58 -26.73 -1.80
CA GLY A 168 13.05 -27.21 -0.50
C GLY A 168 13.33 -26.12 0.54
N GLY A 169 13.18 -24.84 0.18
CA GLY A 169 13.30 -23.71 1.10
C GLY A 169 12.13 -23.60 2.09
N ASP A 170 12.31 -22.89 3.20
CA ASP A 170 11.20 -22.55 4.10
C ASP A 170 10.48 -21.31 3.56
N ARG A 171 9.21 -21.47 3.19
CA ARG A 171 8.33 -20.38 2.76
C ARG A 171 7.45 -19.93 3.93
N ARG A 172 7.49 -18.65 4.25
CA ARG A 172 6.59 -18.03 5.23
C ARG A 172 5.18 -17.89 4.64
N VAL A 173 4.18 -18.37 5.37
CA VAL A 173 2.76 -18.40 4.96
C VAL A 173 1.97 -17.36 5.75
N TRP A 174 2.25 -17.23 7.05
CA TRP A 174 1.62 -16.23 7.92
C TRP A 174 2.58 -15.79 9.01
N SER A 175 2.45 -14.55 9.50
CA SER A 175 3.14 -14.14 10.72
C SER A 175 2.48 -12.98 11.48
N ARG A 176 2.78 -12.92 12.77
CA ARG A 176 2.39 -11.82 13.68
C ARG A 176 3.50 -11.54 14.70
N LYS A 177 3.83 -10.26 14.86
CA LYS A 177 4.64 -9.78 15.98
C LYS A 177 3.76 -9.60 17.21
N VAL A 178 3.84 -10.53 18.15
CA VAL A 178 2.90 -10.59 19.28
C VAL A 178 3.59 -10.52 20.65
N GLY A 179 4.91 -10.70 20.71
CA GLY A 179 5.68 -10.65 21.95
C GLY A 179 6.87 -9.69 21.88
N LYS A 180 7.49 -9.45 23.04
CA LYS A 180 8.83 -8.85 23.07
C LYS A 180 9.86 -9.89 22.63
N PRO A 181 11.01 -9.46 22.07
CA PRO A 181 12.13 -10.36 21.82
C PRO A 181 12.49 -11.21 23.05
N GLY A 182 12.68 -12.51 22.85
CA GLY A 182 13.02 -13.50 23.87
C GLY A 182 11.84 -14.04 24.70
N ALA A 183 10.63 -13.52 24.54
CA ALA A 183 9.46 -13.99 25.29
C ALA A 183 8.72 -15.09 24.51
N ALA A 184 8.77 -16.33 25.00
CA ALA A 184 8.02 -17.43 24.40
C ALA A 184 6.49 -17.27 24.58
N ILE A 185 5.73 -17.85 23.64
CA ILE A 185 4.28 -17.85 23.67
C ILE A 185 3.78 -18.97 24.56
N SER A 186 2.87 -18.67 25.48
CA SER A 186 2.22 -19.65 26.35
C SER A 186 0.72 -19.45 26.36
N LEU A 187 0.00 -20.55 26.56
CA LEU A 187 -1.43 -20.51 26.84
C LEU A 187 -1.63 -20.93 28.28
N GLY A 188 -2.01 -19.98 29.14
CA GLY A 188 -2.15 -20.25 30.57
C GLY A 188 -3.29 -21.22 30.89
N PRO A 189 -3.34 -21.78 32.11
CA PRO A 189 -4.43 -22.66 32.54
C PRO A 189 -5.77 -21.92 32.60
N ASP A 190 -5.71 -20.59 32.72
CA ASP A 190 -6.82 -19.65 32.68
C ASP A 190 -7.29 -19.31 31.25
N GLY A 191 -6.70 -19.91 30.22
CA GLY A 191 -7.06 -19.67 28.82
C GLY A 191 -6.59 -18.33 28.27
N VAL A 192 -5.70 -17.62 28.96
CA VAL A 192 -5.11 -16.37 28.47
C VAL A 192 -3.82 -16.65 27.72
N LEU A 193 -3.78 -16.20 26.46
CA LEU A 193 -2.61 -16.29 25.59
C LEU A 193 -1.59 -15.19 25.94
N ARG A 194 -0.32 -15.57 26.12
CA ARG A 194 0.73 -14.69 26.66
C ARG A 194 2.04 -14.80 25.90
N ALA A 195 2.82 -13.72 25.97
CA ALA A 195 4.23 -13.68 25.60
C ALA A 195 5.01 -13.34 26.86
N GLY A 196 5.60 -14.36 27.50
CA GLY A 196 6.08 -14.24 28.88
C GLY A 196 4.95 -13.82 29.82
N THR A 197 5.02 -12.61 30.38
CA THR A 197 3.99 -12.07 31.30
C THR A 197 3.01 -11.10 30.63
N ASP A 198 3.15 -10.80 29.33
CA ASP A 198 2.24 -9.89 28.62
C ASP A 198 1.06 -10.69 28.06
N SER A 199 -0.17 -10.36 28.46
CA SER A 199 -1.42 -10.97 28.01
C SER A 199 -2.13 -10.19 26.89
N THR A 200 -1.56 -9.06 26.42
CA THR A 200 -2.10 -8.32 25.25
C THR A 200 -1.84 -9.02 23.91
N VAL A 201 -1.25 -10.23 23.92
CA VAL A 201 -0.93 -11.05 22.74
C VAL A 201 -2.15 -11.28 21.86
N LEU A 202 -3.32 -11.56 22.45
CA LEU A 202 -4.54 -11.84 21.69
C LEU A 202 -4.94 -10.67 20.76
N GLN A 203 -4.76 -9.43 21.21
CA GLN A 203 -5.04 -8.25 20.38
C GLN A 203 -4.10 -8.18 19.17
N ARG A 204 -2.80 -8.37 19.40
CA ARG A 204 -1.78 -8.33 18.34
C ARG A 204 -1.92 -9.49 17.36
N TRP A 205 -2.30 -10.67 17.85
CA TRP A 205 -2.53 -11.85 17.03
C TRP A 205 -3.72 -11.68 16.09
N THR A 206 -4.84 -11.21 16.65
CA THR A 206 -6.10 -11.03 15.92
C THR A 206 -6.19 -9.72 15.13
N GLY A 207 -5.31 -8.75 15.41
CA GLY A 207 -5.38 -7.38 14.90
C GLY A 207 -6.49 -6.53 15.55
N ARG A 208 -7.14 -7.04 16.59
CA ARG A 208 -8.26 -6.37 17.28
C ARG A 208 -7.74 -5.61 18.50
N PHE A 209 -7.28 -4.38 18.31
CA PHE A 209 -6.69 -3.57 19.38
C PHE A 209 -7.69 -2.93 20.35
N LEU A 210 -8.99 -2.96 20.04
CA LEU A 210 -10.09 -2.50 20.91
C LEU A 210 -10.72 -3.67 21.69
N LEU A 211 -10.00 -4.77 21.84
CA LEU A 211 -10.47 -5.98 22.50
C LEU A 211 -9.87 -6.08 23.89
N ASP A 212 -10.72 -6.30 24.90
CA ASP A 212 -10.22 -6.78 26.19
C ASP A 212 -9.80 -8.24 26.03
N HIS A 213 -8.48 -8.48 26.11
CA HIS A 213 -7.88 -9.78 25.91
C HIS A 213 -8.26 -10.79 27.01
N THR A 214 -8.86 -10.33 28.12
CA THR A 214 -9.35 -11.19 29.20
C THR A 214 -10.80 -11.62 29.04
N SER A 215 -11.54 -11.04 28.09
CA SER A 215 -12.93 -11.40 27.82
C SER A 215 -13.10 -12.69 27.00
N PHE A 216 -12.00 -13.26 26.52
CA PHE A 216 -11.97 -14.49 25.72
C PHE A 216 -11.17 -15.55 26.45
N VAL A 217 -11.67 -16.79 26.42
CA VAL A 217 -11.01 -17.92 27.07
C VAL A 217 -10.50 -18.89 26.00
N VAL A 218 -9.25 -18.70 25.57
CA VAL A 218 -8.67 -19.54 24.52
C VAL A 218 -8.46 -20.95 25.08
N SER A 219 -9.03 -21.95 24.40
CA SER A 219 -8.87 -23.37 24.75
C SER A 219 -7.62 -23.96 24.08
N ALA A 220 -7.34 -23.57 22.83
CA ALA A 220 -6.16 -23.99 22.09
C ALA A 220 -5.80 -23.01 20.96
N VAL A 221 -4.52 -23.00 20.58
CA VAL A 221 -4.04 -22.53 19.26
C VAL A 221 -3.79 -23.76 18.41
N VAL A 222 -4.34 -23.83 17.20
CA VAL A 222 -4.26 -25.02 16.33
C VAL A 222 -3.70 -24.66 14.96
N VAL A 223 -2.82 -25.49 14.42
CA VAL A 223 -2.35 -25.42 13.04
C VAL A 223 -3.11 -26.43 12.19
N ARG A 224 -3.91 -25.94 11.24
CA ARG A 224 -4.72 -26.78 10.35
C ARG A 224 -3.90 -27.28 9.16
N ASN A 225 -4.28 -28.44 8.62
CA ASN A 225 -3.68 -29.01 7.42
C ASN A 225 -3.80 -28.11 6.18
N GLN A 226 -4.78 -27.21 6.14
CA GLN A 226 -4.93 -26.26 5.04
C GLN A 226 -3.97 -25.06 5.12
N GLY A 227 -3.22 -24.91 6.22
CA GLY A 227 -2.29 -23.79 6.41
C GLY A 227 -2.86 -22.62 7.20
N ASP A 228 -3.91 -22.84 7.98
CA ASP A 228 -4.48 -21.82 8.87
C ASP A 228 -4.03 -22.00 10.32
N VAL A 229 -3.90 -20.88 11.02
CA VAL A 229 -3.68 -20.82 12.47
C VAL A 229 -4.96 -20.34 13.13
N VAL A 230 -5.52 -21.16 14.01
CA VAL A 230 -6.85 -20.94 14.59
C VAL A 230 -6.76 -20.86 16.11
N LEU A 231 -7.49 -19.91 16.68
CA LEU A 231 -7.72 -19.82 18.13
C LEU A 231 -9.11 -20.35 18.42
N LEU A 232 -9.19 -21.37 19.27
CA LEU A 232 -10.45 -22.00 19.66
C LEU A 232 -10.92 -21.50 21.02
N ASP A 233 -12.23 -21.39 21.18
CA ASP A 233 -12.93 -21.18 22.45
C ASP A 233 -13.19 -22.52 23.17
N GLU A 234 -13.71 -22.48 24.40
CA GLU A 234 -14.03 -23.67 25.21
C GLU A 234 -15.03 -24.61 24.57
N ASP A 235 -16.00 -24.07 23.83
CA ASP A 235 -17.01 -24.85 23.12
C ASP A 235 -16.50 -25.39 21.76
N GLY A 236 -15.25 -25.07 21.41
CA GLY A 236 -14.63 -25.44 20.14
C GLY A 236 -14.95 -24.48 18.97
N SER A 237 -15.70 -23.40 19.21
CA SER A 237 -15.90 -22.35 18.22
C SER A 237 -14.61 -21.57 17.96
N GLU A 238 -14.54 -20.88 16.81
CA GLU A 238 -13.35 -20.14 16.40
C GLU A 238 -13.42 -18.69 16.88
N ILE A 239 -12.47 -18.31 17.73
CA ILE A 239 -12.24 -16.92 18.12
C ILE A 239 -11.55 -16.16 16.97
N TYR A 240 -10.66 -16.85 16.27
CA TYR A 240 -9.83 -16.31 15.20
C TYR A 240 -9.42 -17.41 14.21
N ASP A 241 -9.41 -17.07 12.93
CA ASP A 241 -8.82 -17.84 11.84
C ASP A 241 -7.91 -16.91 11.02
N SER A 242 -6.69 -17.35 10.72
CA SER A 242 -5.74 -16.58 9.92
C SER A 242 -6.15 -16.40 8.45
N ARG A 243 -7.07 -17.23 7.95
CA ARG A 243 -7.61 -17.29 6.58
C ARG A 243 -6.52 -17.34 5.51
N THR A 244 -5.41 -17.95 5.87
CA THR A 244 -4.21 -17.97 5.04
C THR A 244 -4.41 -18.90 3.85
N ALA A 245 -5.03 -20.06 4.06
CA ALA A 245 -5.38 -21.00 2.98
C ALA A 245 -6.29 -20.36 1.93
N ALA A 246 -7.29 -19.59 2.37
CA ALA A 246 -8.23 -18.91 1.49
C ALA A 246 -7.56 -17.81 0.67
N GLU A 247 -6.66 -17.03 1.30
CA GLU A 247 -5.91 -15.99 0.59
C GLU A 247 -4.92 -16.59 -0.42
N GLU A 248 -4.22 -17.68 -0.06
CA GLU A 248 -3.36 -18.39 -1.01
C GLU A 248 -4.14 -18.91 -2.23
N ALA A 249 -5.34 -19.47 -2.00
CA ALA A 249 -6.21 -19.93 -3.10
C ALA A 249 -6.65 -18.79 -4.02
N ARG A 250 -6.99 -17.62 -3.45
CA ARG A 250 -7.36 -16.41 -4.20
C ARG A 250 -6.19 -15.89 -5.03
N LEU A 251 -4.99 -15.79 -4.45
CA LEU A 251 -3.79 -15.35 -5.17
C LEU A 251 -3.44 -16.31 -6.32
N ALA A 252 -3.53 -17.62 -6.09
CA ALA A 252 -3.29 -18.62 -7.13
C ALA A 252 -4.36 -18.60 -8.25
N GLU A 253 -5.58 -18.14 -7.98
CA GLU A 253 -6.59 -17.88 -9.02
C GLU A 253 -6.22 -16.65 -9.86
N LEU A 254 -5.82 -15.55 -9.23
CA LEU A 254 -5.36 -14.35 -9.91
C LEU A 254 -4.14 -14.61 -10.79
N GLU A 255 -3.15 -15.36 -10.30
CA GLU A 255 -1.97 -15.75 -11.09
C GLU A 255 -2.34 -16.58 -12.31
N ARG A 256 -3.29 -17.53 -12.17
CA ARG A 256 -3.79 -18.33 -13.30
C ARG A 256 -4.54 -17.48 -14.32
N GLU A 257 -5.33 -16.52 -13.86
CA GLU A 257 -6.02 -15.58 -14.74
C GLU A 257 -5.02 -14.70 -15.50
N TYR A 258 -4.02 -14.14 -14.80
CA TYR A 258 -2.97 -13.34 -15.42
C TYR A 258 -2.19 -14.14 -16.45
N ALA A 259 -1.73 -15.34 -16.10
CA ALA A 259 -1.02 -16.24 -17.02
C ALA A 259 -1.88 -16.63 -18.23
N ARG A 260 -3.20 -16.78 -18.05
CA ARG A 260 -4.14 -17.02 -19.16
C ARG A 260 -4.19 -15.80 -20.09
N ARG A 261 -4.35 -14.59 -19.55
CA ARG A 261 -4.38 -13.35 -20.36
C ARG A 261 -3.07 -13.14 -21.11
N GLU A 262 -1.93 -13.36 -20.45
CA GLU A 262 -0.60 -13.27 -21.07
C GLU A 262 -0.44 -14.31 -22.20
N ALA A 263 -0.92 -15.54 -21.97
CA ALA A 263 -0.90 -16.59 -22.99
C ALA A 263 -1.83 -16.28 -24.17
N GLU A 264 -3.01 -15.72 -23.92
CA GLU A 264 -3.95 -15.27 -24.95
C GLU A 264 -3.34 -14.15 -25.80
N GLU A 265 -2.73 -13.14 -25.18
CA GLU A 265 -2.04 -12.06 -25.88
C GLU A 265 -0.85 -12.58 -26.70
N LYS A 266 -0.01 -13.44 -26.11
CA LYS A 266 1.11 -14.08 -26.81
C LYS A 266 0.66 -14.99 -27.96
N ALA A 267 -0.54 -15.57 -27.87
CA ALA A 267 -1.11 -16.40 -28.93
C ALA A 267 -1.66 -15.57 -30.10
N ARG A 268 -1.93 -14.27 -29.91
CA ARG A 268 -2.32 -13.38 -31.02
C ARG A 268 -1.20 -13.36 -32.08
N PRO A 269 -1.54 -13.30 -33.38
CA PRO A 269 -0.55 -13.15 -34.43
C PRO A 269 0.20 -11.81 -34.29
N ALA A 270 1.46 -11.78 -34.73
CA ALA A 270 2.15 -10.51 -34.96
C ALA A 270 1.59 -9.86 -36.23
N ARG A 271 1.52 -8.53 -36.24
CA ARG A 271 1.14 -7.78 -37.44
C ARG A 271 2.21 -7.98 -38.53
N PRO A 272 1.84 -8.24 -39.80
CA PRO A 272 2.83 -8.49 -40.87
C PRO A 272 3.84 -7.34 -41.03
N ALA A 273 5.11 -7.68 -41.27
CA ALA A 273 6.15 -6.69 -41.53
C ALA A 273 5.81 -5.83 -42.77
N GLY A 274 6.01 -4.51 -42.67
CA GLY A 274 5.66 -3.55 -43.72
C GLY A 274 4.14 -3.29 -43.86
N SER A 275 3.31 -3.83 -42.96
CA SER A 275 1.91 -3.44 -42.85
C SER A 275 1.79 -2.27 -41.87
N GLY A 276 1.69 -1.05 -42.38
CA GLY A 276 1.55 0.15 -41.57
C GLY A 276 2.05 1.39 -42.30
N THR A 277 1.79 2.56 -41.72
CA THR A 277 2.32 3.84 -42.20
C THR A 277 3.80 3.99 -41.82
N ALA A 278 4.53 4.87 -42.52
CA ALA A 278 5.93 5.14 -42.19
C ALA A 278 6.07 5.68 -40.75
N THR A 279 7.03 5.13 -39.99
CA THR A 279 7.31 5.54 -38.60
C THR A 279 8.42 6.58 -38.51
N GLY A 280 9.29 6.69 -39.51
CA GLY A 280 10.52 7.49 -39.40
C GLY A 280 10.31 8.98 -39.11
N TRP A 281 9.13 9.54 -39.37
CA TRP A 281 8.79 10.91 -38.97
C TRP A 281 8.47 11.02 -37.48
N PHE A 282 7.87 9.98 -36.89
CA PHE A 282 7.51 9.88 -35.49
C PHE A 282 8.75 9.53 -34.67
N ASP A 283 9.58 8.60 -35.16
CA ASP A 283 10.87 8.23 -34.57
C ASP A 283 11.83 9.44 -34.53
N LEU A 284 11.71 10.39 -35.46
CA LEU A 284 12.51 11.62 -35.48
C LEU A 284 12.12 12.59 -34.34
N LEU A 285 10.88 12.52 -33.85
CA LEU A 285 10.36 13.41 -32.81
C LEU A 285 10.63 12.89 -31.39
N ASP A 286 11.17 11.67 -31.24
CA ASP A 286 11.57 11.10 -29.93
C ASP A 286 10.49 11.29 -28.84
N LEU A 287 9.23 10.96 -29.18
CA LEU A 287 8.04 11.16 -28.35
C LEU A 287 7.94 10.11 -27.23
N ASP A 288 8.98 10.01 -26.39
CA ASP A 288 9.08 9.07 -25.27
C ASP A 288 8.35 9.58 -23.99
N GLY A 289 7.91 10.84 -24.00
CA GLY A 289 7.16 11.50 -22.92
C GLY A 289 5.67 11.68 -23.25
N PRO A 290 4.92 12.49 -22.48
CA PRO A 290 3.57 12.86 -22.87
C PRO A 290 3.59 13.65 -24.17
N TYR A 291 2.51 13.59 -24.95
CA TYR A 291 2.37 14.43 -26.12
C TYR A 291 0.92 14.54 -26.57
N THR A 292 0.63 15.59 -27.33
CA THR A 292 -0.62 15.71 -28.08
C THR A 292 -0.31 15.96 -29.54
N ILE A 293 -0.91 15.16 -30.42
CA ILE A 293 -0.86 15.38 -31.88
C ILE A 293 -2.28 15.69 -32.37
N THR A 294 -2.45 16.88 -32.94
CA THR A 294 -3.71 17.33 -33.53
C THR A 294 -3.57 17.58 -35.03
N TRP A 295 -4.33 16.86 -35.84
CA TRP A 295 -4.41 17.03 -37.29
C TRP A 295 -5.56 17.95 -37.67
N LEU A 296 -5.28 19.03 -38.42
CA LEU A 296 -6.29 19.96 -38.94
C LEU A 296 -6.33 19.99 -40.47
N GLU A 297 -7.51 19.82 -41.07
CA GLU A 297 -7.65 19.86 -42.52
C GLU A 297 -7.83 21.30 -43.03
N GLN A 298 -7.24 21.65 -44.19
CA GLN A 298 -7.51 22.90 -44.92
C GLN A 298 -7.34 24.18 -44.07
N VAL A 299 -6.47 24.12 -43.06
CA VAL A 299 -6.06 25.22 -42.20
C VAL A 299 -4.57 25.43 -42.40
N ASP A 300 -4.10 26.67 -42.42
CA ASP A 300 -2.66 26.97 -42.47
C ASP A 300 -2.01 26.90 -41.08
N GLU A 301 -0.69 26.81 -41.03
CA GLU A 301 0.05 26.60 -39.77
C GLU A 301 -0.19 27.71 -38.74
N ARG A 302 -0.36 28.95 -39.20
CA ARG A 302 -0.58 30.09 -38.31
C ARG A 302 -1.98 30.03 -37.71
N GLU A 303 -3.00 29.79 -38.53
CA GLU A 303 -4.38 29.64 -38.07
C GLU A 303 -4.51 28.43 -37.12
N ALA A 304 -3.80 27.32 -37.38
CA ALA A 304 -3.77 26.17 -36.49
C ALA A 304 -3.28 26.54 -35.07
N LEU A 305 -2.16 27.28 -34.98
CA LEU A 305 -1.61 27.73 -33.69
C LEU A 305 -2.53 28.76 -32.99
N LEU A 306 -3.17 29.66 -33.75
CA LEU A 306 -4.16 30.60 -33.18
C LEU A 306 -5.36 29.87 -32.58
N ARG A 307 -5.85 28.82 -33.27
CA ARG A 307 -6.94 27.97 -32.76
C ARG A 307 -6.51 27.12 -31.58
N LEU A 308 -5.24 26.78 -31.47
CA LEU A 308 -4.66 26.10 -30.32
C LEU A 308 -4.53 27.04 -29.10
N GLY A 309 -4.32 28.35 -29.32
CA GLY A 309 -4.32 29.34 -28.23
C GLY A 309 -3.13 30.29 -28.23
N ALA A 310 -2.22 30.09 -29.19
CA ALA A 310 -1.07 30.94 -29.34
C ALA A 310 -1.47 32.40 -29.59
N GLY A 311 -0.84 33.32 -28.85
CA GLY A 311 -0.88 34.74 -29.16
C GLY A 311 -0.20 34.99 -30.53
N PRO A 312 -0.75 35.82 -31.43
CA PRO A 312 -0.18 36.08 -32.76
C PRO A 312 1.31 36.46 -32.76
N GLU A 313 1.76 37.14 -31.70
CA GLU A 313 3.11 37.61 -31.42
C GLU A 313 4.06 36.52 -30.89
N THR A 314 3.52 35.43 -30.34
CA THR A 314 4.28 34.28 -29.85
C THR A 314 4.66 33.31 -30.97
N ILE A 315 3.93 33.36 -32.10
CA ILE A 315 4.13 32.49 -33.25
C ILE A 315 5.41 32.87 -33.99
N ARG A 316 6.39 31.96 -33.99
CA ARG A 316 7.70 32.15 -34.62
C ARG A 316 8.20 30.85 -35.27
N PRO A 317 9.10 30.93 -36.26
CA PRO A 317 9.81 29.75 -36.73
C PRO A 317 10.64 29.13 -35.60
N MET A 318 10.53 27.81 -35.41
CA MET A 318 11.36 27.03 -34.48
C MET A 318 11.51 25.58 -34.96
N THR A 319 12.53 24.88 -34.46
CA THR A 319 12.66 23.42 -34.64
C THR A 319 11.83 22.67 -33.59
N TYR A 320 11.65 21.37 -33.79
CA TYR A 320 11.01 20.53 -32.77
C TYR A 320 11.83 20.45 -31.48
N ASP A 321 13.15 20.29 -31.55
CA ASP A 321 14.03 20.32 -30.37
C ASP A 321 13.89 21.62 -29.58
N GLU A 322 13.79 22.77 -30.27
CA GLU A 322 13.54 24.06 -29.62
C GLU A 322 12.16 24.13 -28.96
N ALA A 323 11.18 23.38 -29.45
CA ALA A 323 9.84 23.28 -28.85
C ALA A 323 9.86 22.40 -27.60
N VAL A 324 10.60 21.28 -27.63
CA VAL A 324 10.83 20.41 -26.46
C VAL A 324 11.59 21.16 -25.38
N ASP A 325 12.69 21.85 -25.71
CA ASP A 325 13.47 22.65 -24.77
C ASP A 325 12.62 23.76 -24.13
N ALA A 326 11.69 24.35 -24.89
CA ALA A 326 10.76 25.35 -24.38
C ALA A 326 9.67 24.74 -23.48
N ALA A 327 9.16 23.56 -23.84
CA ALA A 327 8.15 22.82 -23.09
C ALA A 327 8.68 22.32 -21.74
N PHE A 328 9.94 21.89 -21.69
CA PHE A 328 10.61 21.33 -20.52
C PHE A 328 11.82 22.18 -20.08
N PRO A 329 11.61 23.42 -19.61
CA PRO A 329 12.73 24.27 -19.21
C PRO A 329 13.39 23.76 -17.93
N ASP A 330 14.69 24.05 -17.77
CA ASP A 330 15.48 23.72 -16.57
C ASP A 330 14.89 24.27 -15.25
N SER A 331 13.99 25.25 -15.32
CA SER A 331 13.27 25.80 -14.17
C SER A 331 12.30 24.80 -13.52
N GLY A 332 11.87 23.78 -14.26
CA GLY A 332 10.86 22.81 -13.85
C GLY A 332 9.40 23.30 -13.93
N GLU A 333 9.17 24.54 -14.36
CA GLU A 333 7.83 25.04 -14.71
C GLU A 333 7.55 24.64 -16.16
N LEU A 334 6.64 23.69 -16.38
CA LEU A 334 6.31 23.23 -17.73
C LEU A 334 5.62 24.34 -18.51
N MET A 335 6.03 24.54 -19.76
CA MET A 335 5.41 25.55 -20.64
C MET A 335 4.55 24.86 -21.69
N GLU A 336 3.44 25.48 -22.06
CA GLU A 336 2.68 25.08 -23.24
C GLU A 336 3.45 25.50 -24.49
N CYS A 337 3.85 24.51 -25.29
CA CYS A 337 4.50 24.72 -26.56
C CYS A 337 3.90 23.83 -27.63
N ALA A 338 3.81 24.36 -28.86
CA ALA A 338 3.36 23.59 -30.00
C ALA A 338 4.12 23.95 -31.27
N LEU A 339 4.27 22.96 -32.15
CA LEU A 339 4.82 23.08 -33.49
C LEU A 339 3.75 22.72 -34.53
N ALA A 340 3.56 23.54 -35.55
CA ALA A 340 2.61 23.31 -36.64
C ALA A 340 3.35 22.94 -37.93
N VAL A 341 3.18 21.69 -38.35
CA VAL A 341 3.89 21.06 -39.48
C VAL A 341 2.92 20.81 -40.64
N PRO A 342 3.10 21.45 -41.81
CA PRO A 342 2.22 21.22 -42.95
C PRO A 342 2.51 19.86 -43.62
N VAL A 343 1.46 19.08 -43.85
CA VAL A 343 1.51 17.77 -44.52
C VAL A 343 0.39 17.71 -45.56
N GLY A 344 0.71 18.09 -46.80
CA GLY A 344 -0.27 18.16 -47.88
C GLY A 344 -1.35 19.22 -47.61
N LYS A 345 -2.61 18.79 -47.49
CA LYS A 345 -3.75 19.67 -47.14
C LYS A 345 -4.01 19.77 -45.63
N TRP A 346 -3.22 19.07 -44.82
CA TRP A 346 -3.36 19.01 -43.38
C TRP A 346 -2.23 19.76 -42.69
N VAL A 347 -2.47 20.21 -41.46
CA VAL A 347 -1.44 20.67 -40.53
C VAL A 347 -1.44 19.74 -39.33
N MET A 348 -0.27 19.20 -38.99
CA MET A 348 -0.01 18.46 -37.77
C MET A 348 0.49 19.44 -36.70
N VAL A 349 -0.31 19.64 -35.66
CA VAL A 349 0.09 20.39 -34.47
C VAL A 349 0.62 19.38 -33.46
N ILE A 350 1.89 19.52 -33.07
CA ILE A 350 2.57 18.65 -32.11
C ILE A 350 2.82 19.46 -30.85
N GLU A 351 2.32 18.98 -29.72
CA GLU A 351 2.55 19.51 -28.39
C GLU A 351 3.42 18.51 -27.61
N PRO A 352 4.67 18.85 -27.24
CA PRO A 352 5.56 17.94 -26.52
C PRO A 352 5.16 17.62 -25.07
N ASN A 353 4.21 18.37 -24.50
CA ASN A 353 3.69 18.17 -23.15
C ASN A 353 2.29 18.79 -22.93
N GLY A 354 1.73 19.46 -23.94
CA GLY A 354 0.47 20.20 -23.85
C GLY A 354 -0.74 19.32 -24.13
N VAL A 355 -1.90 19.73 -23.63
CA VAL A 355 -3.20 19.07 -23.85
C VAL A 355 -4.21 20.00 -24.55
N GLU A 356 -3.74 21.16 -25.01
CA GLU A 356 -4.57 22.23 -25.55
C GLU A 356 -5.27 21.79 -26.83
N GLY A 357 -4.60 20.98 -27.65
CA GLY A 357 -5.19 20.38 -28.84
C GLY A 357 -6.41 19.53 -28.52
N LEU A 358 -6.39 18.86 -27.37
CA LEU A 358 -7.51 18.07 -26.88
C LEU A 358 -8.59 18.97 -26.26
N GLU A 359 -8.23 19.88 -25.35
CA GLU A 359 -9.19 20.77 -24.67
C GLU A 359 -9.93 21.67 -25.66
N ARG A 360 -9.23 22.08 -26.72
CA ARG A 360 -9.75 22.99 -27.74
C ARG A 360 -10.10 22.29 -29.04
N ALA A 361 -10.12 20.95 -29.08
CA ALA A 361 -10.42 20.15 -30.26
C ALA A 361 -11.71 20.59 -30.97
N ARG A 362 -12.74 20.94 -30.18
CA ARG A 362 -14.00 21.50 -30.68
C ARG A 362 -13.76 22.78 -31.50
N GLU A 363 -13.08 23.77 -30.92
CA GLU A 363 -12.81 25.07 -31.56
C GLU A 363 -11.85 24.93 -32.73
N MET A 364 -10.83 24.07 -32.59
CA MET A 364 -9.87 23.79 -33.65
C MET A 364 -10.55 23.22 -34.89
N SER A 365 -11.57 22.38 -34.72
CA SER A 365 -12.36 21.80 -35.82
C SER A 365 -13.31 22.77 -36.52
N ALA A 366 -13.43 24.04 -36.10
CA ALA A 366 -14.42 24.97 -36.66
C ALA A 366 -14.30 25.11 -38.19
N ARG A 367 -15.39 24.84 -38.92
CA ARG A 367 -15.49 24.83 -40.39
C ARG A 367 -14.50 23.88 -41.09
N THR A 368 -13.97 22.90 -40.35
CA THR A 368 -13.05 21.89 -40.84
C THR A 368 -13.23 20.60 -40.03
N GLN A 369 -12.22 19.74 -39.95
CA GLN A 369 -12.12 18.63 -39.02
C GLN A 369 -10.79 18.66 -38.25
N ALA A 370 -10.83 18.14 -37.03
CA ALA A 370 -9.69 17.96 -36.15
C ALA A 370 -9.63 16.51 -35.66
N ILE A 371 -8.46 15.88 -35.73
CA ILE A 371 -8.23 14.54 -35.15
C ILE A 371 -7.10 14.68 -34.13
N VAL A 372 -7.39 14.41 -32.87
CA VAL A 372 -6.45 14.61 -31.77
C VAL A 372 -6.22 13.30 -31.04
N PHE A 373 -4.94 13.01 -30.76
CA PHE A 373 -4.53 11.99 -29.83
C PHE A 373 -3.66 12.63 -28.75
N HIS A 374 -3.99 12.33 -27.48
CA HIS A 374 -3.24 12.74 -26.30
C HIS A 374 -2.77 11.50 -25.54
N GLU A 375 -1.49 11.49 -25.17
CA GLU A 375 -0.89 10.55 -24.22
C GLU A 375 -0.26 11.34 -23.07
N GLY A 376 -0.76 11.11 -21.85
CA GLY A 376 -0.37 11.83 -20.64
C GLY A 376 0.74 11.14 -19.83
N PHE A 377 1.26 11.83 -18.80
CA PHE A 377 2.34 11.32 -17.94
C PHE A 377 2.00 10.01 -17.22
N ASP A 378 0.72 9.85 -16.83
CA ASP A 378 0.25 8.68 -16.09
C ASP A 378 -0.26 7.56 -17.01
N GLY A 379 0.02 7.67 -18.31
CA GLY A 379 -0.48 6.75 -19.34
C GLY A 379 -1.93 7.04 -19.75
N GLU A 380 -2.45 8.21 -19.38
CA GLU A 380 -3.79 8.65 -19.75
C GLU A 380 -3.89 8.79 -21.26
N ARG A 381 -4.94 8.23 -21.88
CA ARG A 381 -5.07 8.22 -23.34
C ARG A 381 -6.42 8.73 -23.79
N VAL A 382 -6.41 9.78 -24.62
CA VAL A 382 -7.64 10.33 -25.22
C VAL A 382 -7.47 10.41 -26.72
N PHE A 383 -8.44 9.86 -27.46
CA PHE A 383 -8.44 9.90 -28.92
C PHE A 383 -9.79 10.41 -29.43
N ALA A 384 -9.77 11.53 -30.16
CA ALA A 384 -10.99 12.21 -30.56
C ALA A 384 -10.94 12.70 -32.01
N TRP A 385 -12.08 12.61 -32.70
CA TRP A 385 -12.31 13.20 -34.01
C TRP A 385 -13.48 14.16 -33.92
N TYR A 386 -13.25 15.40 -34.35
CA TYR A 386 -14.23 16.47 -34.42
C TYR A 386 -14.42 16.94 -35.86
N GLN A 387 -15.65 17.33 -36.20
CA GLN A 387 -16.03 17.93 -37.47
C GLN A 387 -16.91 19.15 -37.18
N ASP A 388 -16.45 20.34 -37.60
CA ASP A 388 -17.16 21.61 -37.45
C ASP A 388 -17.81 21.83 -36.08
N ASN A 389 -16.97 21.79 -35.04
CA ASN A 389 -17.37 21.95 -33.63
C ASN A 389 -18.23 20.81 -33.06
N GLU A 390 -18.42 19.70 -33.76
CA GLU A 390 -19.17 18.55 -33.24
C GLU A 390 -18.27 17.30 -33.13
N PRO A 391 -18.33 16.56 -32.01
CA PRO A 391 -17.59 15.31 -31.86
C PRO A 391 -18.16 14.25 -32.80
N VAL A 392 -17.31 13.65 -33.62
CA VAL A 392 -17.63 12.51 -34.48
C VAL A 392 -17.53 11.22 -33.69
N ALA A 393 -16.37 10.98 -33.07
CA ALA A 393 -16.09 9.82 -32.23
C ALA A 393 -15.03 10.20 -31.18
N VAL A 394 -15.25 9.85 -29.91
CA VAL A 394 -14.36 10.21 -28.79
C VAL A 394 -14.17 9.01 -27.87
N TYR A 395 -12.92 8.65 -27.62
CA TYR A 395 -12.48 7.73 -26.56
C TYR A 395 -11.84 8.56 -25.46
N GLN A 396 -12.39 8.51 -24.26
CA GLN A 396 -11.80 9.10 -23.06
C GLN A 396 -10.79 8.13 -22.43
N ASP A 397 -10.10 8.57 -21.38
CA ASP A 397 -9.10 7.75 -20.68
C ASP A 397 -9.66 6.39 -20.20
N ASP A 398 -10.86 6.42 -19.60
CA ASP A 398 -11.60 5.24 -19.14
C ASP A 398 -11.98 4.25 -20.27
N ASP A 399 -11.83 4.66 -21.53
CA ASP A 399 -12.22 3.89 -22.72
C ASP A 399 -11.05 3.18 -23.42
N SER A 400 -9.84 3.21 -22.84
CA SER A 400 -8.63 2.61 -23.43
C SER A 400 -8.83 1.14 -23.85
N ASP A 401 -9.54 0.33 -23.05
CA ASP A 401 -9.87 -1.06 -23.39
C ASP A 401 -10.74 -1.20 -24.66
N LEU A 402 -11.63 -0.22 -24.90
CA LEU A 402 -12.49 -0.20 -26.09
C LEU A 402 -11.68 0.18 -27.33
N LEU A 403 -10.81 1.18 -27.20
CA LEU A 403 -9.89 1.59 -28.24
C LEU A 403 -8.97 0.43 -28.64
N ASP A 404 -8.34 -0.23 -27.66
CA ASP A 404 -7.42 -1.35 -27.85
C ASP A 404 -8.06 -2.59 -28.47
N SER A 405 -9.35 -2.82 -28.19
CA SER A 405 -10.12 -3.90 -28.78
C SER A 405 -10.72 -3.57 -30.14
N GLY A 406 -10.61 -2.32 -30.61
CA GLY A 406 -11.20 -1.84 -31.86
C GLY A 406 -12.73 -1.73 -31.82
N ALA A 407 -13.30 -1.55 -30.63
CA ALA A 407 -14.72 -1.30 -30.42
C ALA A 407 -15.11 0.13 -30.81
N PRO A 408 -16.40 0.43 -31.11
CA PRO A 408 -16.86 1.80 -31.35
C PRO A 408 -16.66 2.72 -30.14
N ALA A 409 -16.52 4.02 -30.40
CA ALA A 409 -16.41 5.05 -29.38
C ALA A 409 -17.69 5.12 -28.53
N PRO A 410 -17.62 5.51 -27.25
CA PRO A 410 -18.81 5.74 -26.44
C PRO A 410 -19.53 7.05 -26.76
N GLU A 411 -18.79 8.07 -27.21
CA GLU A 411 -19.30 9.41 -27.48
C GLU A 411 -19.09 9.84 -28.94
N GLY A 412 -20.01 10.67 -29.45
CA GLY A 412 -19.92 11.32 -30.76
C GLY A 412 -21.14 11.07 -31.66
N ALA A 413 -21.25 11.87 -32.72
CA ALA A 413 -22.34 11.79 -33.70
C ALA A 413 -22.27 10.54 -34.59
N ALA A 414 -21.09 9.93 -34.75
CA ALA A 414 -20.86 8.70 -35.49
C ALA A 414 -19.80 7.84 -34.76
N PRO A 415 -20.17 7.16 -33.66
CA PRO A 415 -19.18 6.51 -32.79
C PRO A 415 -18.41 5.35 -33.43
N ASP A 416 -18.92 4.78 -34.53
CA ASP A 416 -18.25 3.75 -35.31
C ASP A 416 -17.34 4.28 -36.42
N ALA A 417 -17.19 5.61 -36.57
CA ALA A 417 -16.47 6.22 -37.68
C ALA A 417 -14.98 5.84 -37.74
N MET A 418 -14.34 5.55 -36.60
CA MET A 418 -12.93 5.13 -36.53
C MET A 418 -12.73 3.60 -36.72
N VAL A 419 -13.78 2.80 -36.53
CA VAL A 419 -13.72 1.32 -36.54
C VAL A 419 -13.20 0.74 -37.87
N PRO A 420 -13.55 1.27 -39.06
CA PRO A 420 -12.98 0.79 -40.32
C PRO A 420 -11.45 0.90 -40.36
N PHE A 421 -10.88 1.97 -39.82
CA PHE A 421 -9.43 2.20 -39.78
C PHE A 421 -8.74 1.30 -38.73
N MET A 422 -9.37 1.11 -37.56
CA MET A 422 -8.93 0.13 -36.57
C MET A 422 -8.83 -1.28 -37.16
N ARG A 423 -9.83 -1.69 -37.94
CA ARG A 423 -9.81 -2.99 -38.64
C ARG A 423 -8.74 -3.06 -39.72
N GLN A 424 -8.49 -1.96 -40.42
CA GLN A 424 -7.44 -1.89 -41.45
C GLN A 424 -6.05 -2.14 -40.86
N ILE A 425 -5.78 -1.63 -39.66
CA ILE A 425 -4.51 -1.86 -38.95
C ILE A 425 -4.52 -3.16 -38.11
N GLY A 426 -5.66 -3.85 -38.05
CA GLY A 426 -5.84 -5.09 -37.28
C GLY A 426 -5.78 -4.90 -35.77
N LEU A 427 -6.22 -3.74 -35.29
CA LEU A 427 -6.37 -3.46 -33.85
C LEU A 427 -7.30 -4.49 -33.20
N GLY A 428 -6.94 -4.98 -32.02
CA GLY A 428 -7.61 -6.08 -31.32
C GLY A 428 -7.38 -7.48 -31.91
N VAL A 429 -6.72 -7.60 -33.08
CA VAL A 429 -6.39 -8.89 -33.72
C VAL A 429 -4.93 -9.25 -33.52
N TYR A 430 -4.04 -8.29 -33.75
CA TYR A 430 -2.61 -8.49 -33.59
C TYR A 430 -2.16 -8.19 -32.15
N ARG A 431 -0.97 -8.69 -31.80
CA ARG A 431 -0.27 -8.26 -30.58
C ARG A 431 -0.02 -6.76 -30.64
N GLN A 432 -0.16 -6.09 -29.50
CA GLN A 432 0.06 -4.64 -29.41
C GLN A 432 1.54 -4.24 -29.54
N ASP A 433 2.47 -5.10 -29.13
CA ASP A 433 3.91 -4.82 -29.22
C ASP A 433 4.47 -5.17 -30.60
N THR A 434 4.54 -4.15 -31.45
CA THR A 434 5.31 -4.17 -32.69
C THR A 434 6.11 -2.88 -32.75
N GLY A 435 7.29 -2.86 -32.11
CA GLY A 435 8.17 -1.68 -32.00
C GLY A 435 8.62 -1.01 -33.31
N ASP A 436 8.12 -1.42 -34.47
CA ASP A 436 8.34 -0.81 -35.78
C ASP A 436 7.05 -0.17 -36.38
N LEU A 437 5.98 0.01 -35.59
CA LEU A 437 4.72 0.62 -36.03
C LEU A 437 4.37 1.86 -35.19
N LEU A 438 3.62 2.79 -35.79
CA LEU A 438 3.07 3.92 -35.04
C LEU A 438 2.10 3.43 -33.96
N PRO A 439 1.94 4.18 -32.85
CA PRO A 439 0.84 3.96 -31.92
C PRO A 439 -0.49 3.92 -32.69
N PRO A 440 -1.40 2.96 -32.40
CA PRO A 440 -2.63 2.79 -33.17
C PRO A 440 -3.45 4.08 -33.38
N PRO A 441 -3.63 4.97 -32.38
CA PRO A 441 -4.35 6.22 -32.58
C PRO A 441 -3.69 7.16 -33.59
N VAL A 442 -2.35 7.22 -33.59
CA VAL A 442 -1.56 8.04 -34.53
C VAL A 442 -1.69 7.49 -35.94
N GLU A 443 -1.57 6.16 -36.12
CA GLU A 443 -1.78 5.52 -37.42
C GLU A 443 -3.20 5.72 -37.95
N ILE A 444 -4.22 5.56 -37.09
CA ILE A 444 -5.62 5.80 -37.44
C ILE A 444 -5.82 7.25 -37.88
N ALA A 445 -5.22 8.22 -37.20
CA ALA A 445 -5.29 9.62 -37.59
C ALA A 445 -4.70 9.87 -38.99
N CYS A 446 -3.54 9.28 -39.31
CA CYS A 446 -2.96 9.34 -40.65
C CYS A 446 -3.88 8.72 -41.71
N LEU A 447 -4.53 7.59 -41.39
CA LEU A 447 -5.46 6.92 -42.30
C LEU A 447 -6.75 7.71 -42.54
N ILE A 448 -7.33 8.32 -41.50
CA ILE A 448 -8.49 9.22 -41.64
C ILE A 448 -8.10 10.43 -42.50
N ALA A 449 -6.93 11.02 -42.25
CA ALA A 449 -6.44 12.17 -43.01
C ALA A 449 -6.05 11.82 -44.45
N GLY A 450 -5.77 10.55 -44.74
CA GLY A 450 -5.34 10.07 -46.05
C GLY A 450 -3.94 10.56 -46.42
N ILE A 451 -3.03 10.59 -45.44
CA ILE A 451 -1.67 11.12 -45.56
C ILE A 451 -0.64 10.10 -45.13
N GLU A 452 0.58 10.25 -45.64
CA GLU A 452 1.75 9.48 -45.23
C GLU A 452 2.85 10.48 -44.86
N PRO A 453 2.94 10.91 -43.59
CA PRO A 453 3.99 11.82 -43.16
C PRO A 453 5.36 11.14 -43.32
N GLY A 454 6.35 11.95 -43.67
CA GLY A 454 7.73 11.52 -43.87
C GLY A 454 8.70 12.35 -43.03
N PRO A 455 9.92 11.87 -42.75
CA PRO A 455 10.90 12.60 -41.95
C PRO A 455 11.17 14.03 -42.47
N GLU A 456 11.07 14.25 -43.78
CA GLU A 456 11.21 15.56 -44.42
C GLU A 456 10.13 16.56 -44.03
N HIS A 457 8.96 16.10 -43.57
CA HIS A 457 7.90 16.97 -43.11
C HIS A 457 8.22 17.54 -41.73
N CYS A 458 8.82 16.75 -40.82
CA CYS A 458 9.18 17.18 -39.48
C CYS A 458 10.59 17.78 -39.38
N ALA A 459 11.42 17.60 -40.42
CA ALA A 459 12.79 18.08 -40.42
C ALA A 459 12.87 19.59 -40.66
N GLY A 460 13.66 20.27 -39.83
CA GLY A 460 13.99 21.68 -39.99
C GLY A 460 13.10 22.59 -39.14
N THR A 461 12.75 23.75 -39.70
CA THR A 461 12.06 24.83 -38.97
C THR A 461 10.63 24.96 -39.45
N HIS A 462 9.69 24.95 -38.50
CA HIS A 462 8.25 25.15 -38.74
C HIS A 462 7.73 26.29 -37.88
N LEU A 463 6.49 26.75 -38.12
CA LEU A 463 5.86 27.69 -37.19
C LEU A 463 5.56 26.97 -35.89
N GLY A 464 5.96 27.56 -34.77
CA GLY A 464 5.58 27.10 -33.44
C GLY A 464 5.29 28.29 -32.53
N ALA A 465 4.83 27.99 -31.32
CA ALA A 465 4.51 29.00 -30.32
C ALA A 465 4.76 28.47 -28.90
N VAL A 466 5.07 29.38 -27.99
CA VAL A 466 5.11 29.15 -26.54
C VAL A 466 4.11 30.11 -25.93
N PHE A 467 3.06 29.62 -25.28
CA PHE A 467 1.88 30.46 -25.04
C PHE A 467 1.20 30.29 -23.67
N GLY A 468 1.75 29.46 -22.77
CA GLY A 468 1.20 29.28 -21.43
C GLY A 468 2.17 28.63 -20.46
N THR A 469 1.79 28.62 -19.18
CA THR A 469 2.50 27.94 -18.10
C THR A 469 1.55 26.95 -17.44
N TRP A 470 1.98 25.69 -17.34
CA TRP A 470 1.26 24.63 -16.62
C TRP A 470 1.38 24.77 -15.11
#